data_AF-A0A067D2L3-F1
#
_entry.id   AF-A0A067D2L3-F1
#
_cell.length_a   1.000
_cell.length_b   1.000
_cell.length_c   1.000
_cell.angle_alpha   90.00
_cell.angle_beta   90.00
_cell.angle_gamma   90.00
#
_symmetry.space_group_name_H-M   'P 1'
#
loop_
_entity.id
_entity.type
_entity.pdbx_description
1 polymer ?
#
loop_
_entity_poly.entity_id
_entity_poly.type
_entity_poly.pdbx_seq_one_letter_code
_entity_poly.pdbx_strand_id
1 'polypeptide(L)'
;LIKETDQYGWALIHYAAYYNQYQQIYVLLEIDPTASNIVDKDRKMTALHLAAARGLARANERIISLAAKCYELVDDRGWNFFIMQWSFFFN
;
A
#
# COMPACT_ATOMS: atom_id res chain seq x y z
N LEU A 1 -2.11 3.14 17.33
CA LEU A 1 -3.46 3.03 16.73
C LEU A 1 -3.43 2.91 15.20
N ILE A 2 -3.11 3.95 14.40
CA ILE A 2 -3.18 3.83 12.92
C ILE A 2 -2.04 3.02 12.30
N LYS A 3 -0.89 2.94 12.99
CA LYS A 3 0.28 2.13 12.60
C LYS A 3 0.39 0.81 13.36
N GLU A 4 -0.56 0.54 14.26
CA GLU A 4 -0.62 -0.78 14.90
C GLU A 4 -0.97 -1.82 13.85
N THR A 5 -0.37 -2.99 13.98
CA THR A 5 -0.51 -4.08 13.04
C THR A 5 -1.16 -5.27 13.71
N ASP A 6 -1.93 -6.02 12.94
CA ASP A 6 -2.48 -7.29 13.38
C ASP A 6 -1.43 -8.42 13.31
N GLN A 7 -1.90 -9.65 13.50
CA GLN A 7 -1.05 -10.85 13.43
C GLN A 7 -0.32 -11.01 12.09
N TYR A 8 -0.86 -10.48 10.98
CA TYR A 8 -0.28 -10.54 9.64
C TYR A 8 0.65 -9.36 9.32
N GLY A 9 0.80 -8.40 10.24
CA GLY A 9 1.52 -7.16 9.97
C GLY A 9 0.67 -6.10 9.26
N TRP A 10 -0.64 -6.33 9.13
CA TRP A 10 -1.51 -5.38 8.47
C TRP A 10 -1.97 -4.29 9.43
N ALA A 11 -1.62 -3.06 9.11
CA ALA A 11 -2.22 -1.85 9.67
C ALA A 11 -3.49 -1.43 8.91
N LEU A 12 -4.28 -0.49 9.47
CA LEU A 12 -5.51 0.03 8.86
C LEU A 12 -5.35 0.42 7.38
N ILE A 13 -4.20 1.00 7.01
CA ILE A 13 -3.95 1.44 5.65
C ILE A 13 -3.86 0.29 4.64
N HIS A 14 -3.45 -0.92 5.05
CA HIS A 14 -3.45 -2.09 4.18
C HIS A 14 -4.87 -2.49 3.81
N TYR A 15 -5.77 -2.52 4.79
CA TYR A 15 -7.19 -2.78 4.58
C TYR A 15 -7.82 -1.72 3.68
N ALA A 16 -7.57 -0.44 3.96
CA ALA A 16 -8.10 0.66 3.15
C ALA A 16 -7.62 0.58 1.69
N ALA A 17 -6.36 0.24 1.46
CA ALA A 17 -5.82 0.02 0.12
C ALA A 17 -6.41 -1.21 -0.56
N TYR A 18 -6.51 -2.33 0.15
CA TYR A 18 -7.06 -3.60 -0.36
C TYR A 18 -8.52 -3.48 -0.82
N TYR A 19 -9.33 -2.67 -0.11
CA TYR A 19 -10.74 -2.42 -0.41
C TYR A 19 -11.00 -1.13 -1.21
N ASN A 20 -9.96 -0.46 -1.74
CA ASN A 20 -10.07 0.77 -2.52
C ASN A 20 -10.76 1.95 -1.79
N GLN A 21 -10.61 2.03 -0.47
CA GLN A 21 -11.22 3.05 0.39
C GLN A 21 -10.37 4.34 0.39
N TYR A 22 -10.28 4.99 -0.76
CA TYR A 22 -9.38 6.13 -1.00
C TYR A 22 -9.61 7.35 -0.08
N GLN A 23 -10.82 7.57 0.44
CA GLN A 23 -11.07 8.61 1.45
C GLN A 23 -10.42 8.28 2.79
N GLN A 24 -10.43 7.00 3.19
CA GLN A 24 -9.81 6.57 4.43
C GLN A 24 -8.29 6.61 4.31
N ILE A 25 -7.74 6.21 3.16
CA ILE A 25 -6.32 6.38 2.85
C ILE A 25 -5.91 7.84 3.00
N TYR A 26 -6.71 8.79 2.47
CA TYR A 26 -6.45 10.22 2.62
C TYR A 26 -6.37 10.61 4.10
N VAL A 27 -7.41 10.30 4.89
CA VAL A 27 -7.43 10.63 6.31
C VAL A 27 -6.25 10.01 7.06
N LEU A 28 -5.92 8.75 6.79
CA LEU A 28 -4.81 8.04 7.45
C LEU A 28 -3.46 8.68 7.14
N LEU A 29 -3.22 9.08 5.88
CA LEU A 29 -1.96 9.68 5.45
C LEU A 29 -1.84 11.16 5.79
N GLU A 30 -2.96 11.89 5.94
CA GLU A 30 -2.96 13.24 6.50
C GLU A 30 -2.57 13.23 8.00
N ILE A 31 -2.96 12.17 8.73
CA ILE A 31 -2.58 12.01 10.14
C ILE A 31 -1.11 11.60 10.27
N ASP A 32 -0.67 10.59 9.51
CA ASP A 32 0.73 10.15 9.49
C ASP A 32 1.12 9.61 8.11
N PRO A 33 1.87 10.40 7.30
CA PRO A 33 2.34 9.98 5.99
C PRO A 33 3.22 8.72 6.04
N THR A 34 3.92 8.47 7.15
CA THR A 34 4.81 7.33 7.30
C THR A 34 4.07 6.00 7.45
N ALA A 35 2.75 6.02 7.68
CA ALA A 35 1.91 4.83 7.69
C ALA A 35 1.93 4.09 6.35
N SER A 36 2.17 4.80 5.23
CA SER A 36 2.35 4.22 3.89
C SER A 36 3.52 3.23 3.78
N ASN A 37 4.52 3.37 4.66
CA ASN A 37 5.75 2.56 4.63
C ASN A 37 5.67 1.32 5.51
N ILE A 38 4.53 1.08 6.18
CA ILE A 38 4.33 -0.16 6.94
C ILE A 38 4.27 -1.31 5.95
N VAL A 39 4.98 -2.39 6.30
CA VAL A 39 5.06 -3.62 5.53
C VAL A 39 4.37 -4.74 6.28
N ASP A 40 3.72 -5.64 5.55
CA ASP A 40 3.20 -6.88 6.12
C ASP A 40 4.32 -7.86 6.51
N LYS A 41 3.95 -8.92 7.23
CA LYS A 41 4.91 -9.94 7.69
C LYS A 41 5.18 -11.03 6.65
N ASP A 42 4.28 -11.25 5.70
CA ASP A 42 4.38 -12.37 4.76
C ASP A 42 5.40 -12.09 3.66
N ARG A 43 5.32 -10.91 3.04
CA ARG A 43 6.12 -10.56 1.85
C ARG A 43 6.75 -9.19 1.92
N LYS A 44 6.66 -8.52 3.06
CA LYS A 44 6.98 -7.10 3.20
C LYS A 44 6.20 -6.20 2.23
N MET A 45 4.96 -6.56 1.92
CA MET A 45 4.13 -5.74 1.05
C MET A 45 3.58 -4.53 1.81
N THR A 46 3.67 -3.36 1.19
CA THR A 46 3.01 -2.14 1.68
C THR A 46 1.57 -2.03 1.16
N ALA A 47 0.81 -1.09 1.70
CA ALA A 47 -0.50 -0.71 1.17
C ALA A 47 -0.48 -0.41 -0.34
N LEU A 48 0.59 0.21 -0.85
CA LEU A 48 0.73 0.50 -2.28
C LEU A 48 0.91 -0.77 -3.12
N HIS A 49 1.67 -1.75 -2.63
CA HIS A 49 1.81 -3.05 -3.30
C HIS A 49 0.47 -3.77 -3.41
N LEU A 50 -0.34 -3.74 -2.35
CA LEU A 50 -1.67 -4.36 -2.33
C LEU A 50 -2.64 -3.69 -3.31
N ALA A 51 -2.66 -2.36 -3.36
CA ALA A 51 -3.51 -1.62 -4.30
C ALA A 51 -3.07 -1.86 -5.76
N ALA A 52 -1.77 -1.90 -6.03
CA ALA A 52 -1.21 -2.15 -7.36
C ALA A 52 -1.50 -3.58 -7.86
N ALA A 53 -1.29 -4.59 -7.03
CA ALA A 53 -1.57 -5.99 -7.36
C ALA A 53 -3.05 -6.25 -7.69
N ARG A 54 -3.95 -5.37 -7.23
CA ARG A 54 -5.40 -5.45 -7.44
C ARG A 54 -5.92 -4.50 -8.53
N GLY A 55 -5.04 -3.72 -9.17
CA GLY A 55 -5.44 -2.73 -10.18
C GLY A 55 -6.29 -1.58 -9.63
N LEU A 56 -6.17 -1.25 -8.35
CA LEU A 56 -7.03 -0.25 -7.68
C LEU A 56 -6.49 1.16 -7.90
N ALA A 57 -6.77 1.72 -9.07
CA ALA A 57 -6.23 3.01 -9.54
C ALA A 57 -6.41 4.16 -8.53
N ARG A 58 -7.60 4.31 -7.92
CA ARG A 58 -7.87 5.40 -6.96
C ARG A 58 -7.05 5.30 -5.68
N ALA A 59 -6.89 4.08 -5.15
CA ALA A 59 -6.04 3.85 -3.98
C ALA A 59 -4.56 4.11 -4.32
N ASN A 60 -4.08 3.64 -5.48
CA ASN A 60 -2.72 3.90 -5.96
C ASN A 60 -2.44 5.40 -6.07
N GLU A 61 -3.25 6.12 -6.85
CA GLU A 61 -3.12 7.57 -7.02
C GLU A 61 -3.12 8.29 -5.68
N ARG A 62 -4.02 7.88 -4.77
CA ARG A 62 -4.11 8.52 -3.47
C ARG A 62 -2.86 8.32 -2.62
N ILE A 63 -2.35 7.09 -2.52
CA ILE A 63 -1.14 6.79 -1.74
C ILE A 63 0.06 7.54 -2.34
N ILE A 64 0.24 7.47 -3.66
CA ILE A 64 1.35 8.13 -4.36
C ILE A 64 1.31 9.65 -4.17
N SER A 65 0.12 10.26 -4.16
CA SER A 65 -0.02 11.71 -4.02
C SER A 65 0.34 12.25 -2.62
N LEU A 66 0.25 11.42 -1.58
CA LEU A 66 0.42 11.85 -0.17
C LEU A 66 1.70 11.33 0.47
N ALA A 67 2.24 10.21 0.00
CA ALA A 67 3.40 9.56 0.61
C ALA A 67 4.63 9.68 -0.29
N ALA A 68 5.55 10.58 0.08
CA ALA A 68 6.84 10.69 -0.61
C ALA A 68 7.65 9.39 -0.47
N LYS A 69 8.21 8.90 -1.59
CA LYS A 69 9.11 7.73 -1.69
C LYS A 69 8.53 6.35 -1.37
N CYS A 70 7.22 6.22 -1.13
CA CYS A 70 6.58 4.90 -0.89
C CYS A 70 6.70 3.94 -2.10
N TYR A 71 6.96 4.47 -3.30
CA TYR A 71 7.13 3.71 -4.54
C TYR A 71 8.51 3.04 -4.71
N GLU A 72 9.51 3.41 -3.90
CA GLU A 72 10.86 2.80 -3.95
C GLU A 72 10.93 1.52 -3.12
N LEU A 73 9.96 1.30 -2.23
CA LEU A 73 9.90 0.11 -1.40
C LEU A 73 9.63 -1.12 -2.25
N VAL A 74 10.34 -2.20 -1.92
CA VAL A 74 10.24 -3.50 -2.58
C VAL A 74 9.77 -4.55 -1.59
N ASP A 75 8.98 -5.50 -2.08
CA ASP A 75 8.60 -6.70 -1.36
C ASP A 75 9.79 -7.70 -1.26
N ASP A 76 9.60 -8.85 -0.62
CA ASP A 76 10.65 -9.87 -0.46
C ASP A 76 11.12 -10.49 -1.79
N ARG A 77 10.39 -10.30 -2.90
CA ARG A 77 10.82 -10.70 -4.25
C ARG A 77 11.64 -9.62 -4.95
N GLY A 78 11.85 -8.48 -4.30
CA GLY A 78 12.45 -7.29 -4.91
C GLY A 78 11.48 -6.54 -5.83
N TRP A 79 10.17 -6.80 -5.76
CA TRP A 79 9.19 -6.15 -6.61
C TRP A 79 8.67 -4.89 -5.93
N ASN A 80 8.76 -3.76 -6.62
CA ASN A 80 8.05 -2.55 -6.23
C ASN A 80 6.61 -2.56 -6.77
N PHE A 81 5.83 -1.53 -6.45
CA PHE A 81 4.44 -1.43 -6.89
C PHE A 81 4.29 -1.43 -8.42
N PHE A 82 5.25 -0.87 -9.16
CA PHE A 82 5.22 -0.88 -10.62
C PHE A 82 5.25 -2.33 -11.12
N ILE A 83 6.21 -3.14 -10.69
CA ILE A 83 6.30 -4.55 -11.14
C ILE A 83 5.01 -5.32 -10.81
N MET A 84 4.40 -5.07 -9.65
CA MET A 84 3.10 -5.64 -9.28
C MET A 84 1.99 -5.24 -10.26
N GLN A 85 1.93 -3.96 -10.63
CA GLN A 85 0.93 -3.44 -11.55
C GLN A 85 1.09 -4.03 -12.96
N TRP A 86 2.32 -4.27 -13.43
CA TRP A 86 2.58 -4.87 -14.75
C TRP A 86 2.20 -6.35 -14.78
N SER A 87 2.42 -7.08 -13.69
CA SER A 87 2.02 -8.51 -13.62
C SER A 87 0.52 -8.74 -13.82
N PHE A 88 -0.31 -7.73 -13.58
CA PHE A 88 -1.75 -7.79 -13.81
C PHE A 88 -2.14 -7.59 -15.29
N PHE A 89 -1.37 -6.82 -16.07
CA PHE A 89 -1.69 -6.55 -17.48
C PHE A 89 -1.28 -7.68 -18.45
N PHE A 90 -0.51 -8.66 -17.99
CA PHE A 90 0.01 -9.76 -18.81
C PHE A 90 -0.50 -11.16 -18.38
N ASN A 91 -1.61 -11.24 -17.65
CA ASN A 91 -2.33 -12.49 -17.33
C ASN A 91 -3.71 -12.51 -17.97
#